data_AF-G9KLW7-F1
#
_entry.id   AF-G9KLW7-F1
#
_cell.length_a   1.000
_cell.length_b   1.000
_cell.length_c   1.000
_cell.angle_alpha   90.00
_cell.angle_beta   90.00
_cell.angle_gamma   90.00
#
_symmetry.space_group_name_H-M   'P 1'
#
loop_
_entity.id
_entity.type
_entity.pdbx_description
1 polymer ?
#
loop_
_entity_poly.entity_id
_entity_poly.type
_entity_poly.pdbx_seq_one_letter_code
_entity_poly.pdbx_strand_id
1 'polypeptide(L)'
;TAAPVPTALAQVDREKIYQWINELSSPETRENALLELSKKRESVPDLAPMLWHSFGTIAALLQEIVNIYPSINPPTLTAHQSNRVCNALALLQCVASHPETRSAFLAAHIPLFLYPFLHTVSKTRPFEYLRLTSLGVIGALVKTDEQEVINFLLTTEIIPLCLRIMESGSELSKTVATFILQK
;
A
#
# COMPACT_ATOMS: atom_id res chain seq x y z
N THR A 1 23.18 13.11 -29.96
CA THR A 1 21.97 13.95 -29.91
C THR A 1 20.78 13.03 -29.66
N ALA A 2 20.27 12.98 -28.43
CA ALA A 2 19.11 12.15 -28.12
C ALA A 2 17.86 12.79 -28.73
N ALA A 3 17.14 12.05 -29.56
CA ALA A 3 15.89 12.51 -30.16
C ALA A 3 14.83 12.69 -29.06
N PRO A 4 14.00 13.75 -29.11
CA PRO A 4 12.92 13.92 -28.15
C PRO A 4 11.87 12.83 -28.40
N VAL A 5 11.58 12.03 -27.38
CA VAL A 5 10.46 11.07 -27.41
C VAL A 5 9.15 11.87 -27.61
N PRO A 6 8.22 11.41 -28.47
CA PRO A 6 7.08 12.23 -28.90
C PRO A 6 6.08 12.44 -27.76
N THR A 7 5.77 13.71 -27.49
CA THR A 7 4.82 14.22 -26.48
C THR A 7 3.45 13.52 -26.50
N ALA A 8 3.01 13.02 -27.66
CA ALA A 8 1.72 12.33 -27.83
C ALA A 8 1.66 10.96 -27.12
N LEU A 9 2.76 10.21 -27.08
CA LEU A 9 2.77 8.89 -26.42
C LEU A 9 2.66 9.03 -24.89
N ALA A 10 3.31 10.04 -24.32
CA ALA A 10 3.20 10.37 -22.91
C ALA A 10 1.78 10.85 -22.53
N GLN A 11 1.09 11.51 -23.46
CA GLN A 11 -0.28 11.99 -23.26
C GLN A 11 -1.30 10.84 -23.25
N VAL A 12 -1.19 9.90 -24.19
CA VAL A 12 -2.02 8.68 -24.23
C VAL A 12 -1.84 7.80 -22.99
N ASP A 13 -0.61 7.70 -22.48
CA ASP A 13 -0.34 6.97 -21.24
C ASP A 13 -1.00 7.63 -20.01
N ARG A 14 -1.09 8.97 -20.00
CA ARG A 14 -1.71 9.72 -18.89
C ARG A 14 -3.23 9.62 -18.89
N GLU A 15 -3.86 9.63 -20.07
CA GLU A 15 -5.32 9.41 -20.20
C GLU A 15 -5.73 8.04 -19.64
N LYS A 16 -4.95 6.99 -19.93
CA LYS A 16 -5.19 5.66 -19.36
C LYS A 16 -5.08 5.62 -17.85
N ILE A 17 -4.12 6.36 -17.26
CA ILE A 17 -3.99 6.46 -15.80
C ILE A 17 -5.25 7.07 -15.19
N TYR A 18 -5.74 8.19 -15.74
CA TYR A 18 -6.99 8.79 -15.26
C TYR A 18 -8.19 7.86 -15.41
N GLN A 19 -8.26 7.14 -16.54
CA GLN A 19 -9.30 6.14 -16.76
C GLN A 19 -9.26 5.06 -15.67
N TRP A 20 -8.10 4.45 -15.41
CA TRP A 20 -7.97 3.42 -14.37
C TRP A 20 -8.29 3.96 -12.97
N ILE A 21 -7.90 5.20 -12.65
CA ILE A 21 -8.26 5.82 -11.37
C ILE A 21 -9.79 5.92 -11.23
N ASN A 22 -10.49 6.37 -12.28
CA ASN A 22 -11.95 6.42 -12.26
C ASN A 22 -12.58 5.02 -12.13
N GLU A 23 -12.00 4.02 -12.79
CA GLU A 23 -12.42 2.61 -12.74
C GLU A 23 -12.22 1.96 -11.35
N LEU A 24 -11.44 2.56 -10.43
CA LEU A 24 -11.36 2.08 -9.05
C LEU A 24 -12.69 2.24 -8.29
N SER A 25 -13.55 3.17 -8.71
CA SER A 25 -14.84 3.41 -8.04
C SER A 25 -15.80 2.22 -8.19
N SER A 26 -15.87 1.63 -9.39
CA SER A 26 -16.78 0.52 -9.69
C SER A 26 -16.17 -0.85 -9.31
N PRO A 27 -16.87 -1.69 -8.51
CA PRO A 27 -16.38 -3.02 -8.13
C PRO A 27 -16.02 -3.93 -9.32
N GLU A 28 -16.70 -3.77 -10.45
CA GLU A 28 -16.54 -4.60 -11.65
C GLU A 28 -15.22 -4.32 -12.39
N THR A 29 -14.77 -3.06 -12.39
CA THR A 29 -13.55 -2.63 -13.10
C THR A 29 -12.34 -2.50 -12.18
N ARG A 30 -12.58 -2.35 -10.87
CA ARG A 30 -11.56 -2.05 -9.87
C ARG A 30 -10.39 -3.03 -9.86
N GLU A 31 -10.65 -4.33 -10.02
CA GLU A 31 -9.58 -5.33 -9.94
C GLU A 31 -8.53 -5.15 -11.04
N ASN A 32 -8.97 -4.91 -12.27
CA ASN A 32 -8.07 -4.65 -13.38
C ASN A 32 -7.34 -3.30 -13.20
N ALA A 33 -8.06 -2.27 -12.77
CA ALA A 33 -7.48 -0.96 -12.50
C ALA A 33 -6.39 -1.00 -11.41
N LEU A 34 -6.61 -1.76 -10.34
CA LEU A 34 -5.61 -1.98 -9.29
C LEU A 34 -4.33 -2.60 -9.85
N LEU A 35 -4.45 -3.61 -10.70
CA LEU A 35 -3.32 -4.30 -11.30
C LEU A 35 -2.52 -3.39 -12.24
N GLU A 36 -3.21 -2.62 -13.08
CA GLU A 36 -2.53 -1.74 -14.04
C GLU A 36 -1.89 -0.53 -13.36
N LEU A 37 -2.57 0.09 -12.39
CA LEU A 37 -2.01 1.21 -11.62
C LEU A 37 -0.82 0.77 -10.76
N SER A 38 -0.87 -0.43 -10.14
CA SER A 38 0.24 -0.90 -9.29
C SER A 38 1.54 -1.08 -10.09
N LYS A 39 1.45 -1.46 -11.37
CA LYS A 39 2.60 -1.52 -12.29
C LYS A 39 3.15 -0.15 -12.68
N LYS A 40 2.32 0.89 -12.65
CA LYS A 40 2.67 2.25 -13.08
C LYS A 40 3.26 3.13 -11.97
N ARG A 41 3.24 2.67 -10.72
CA ARG A 41 3.68 3.44 -9.53
C ARG A 41 5.09 4.02 -9.60
N GLU A 42 6.01 3.37 -10.33
CA GLU A 42 7.41 3.82 -10.48
C GLU A 42 7.60 4.75 -11.69
N SER A 43 6.73 4.63 -12.71
CA SER A 43 6.80 5.42 -13.95
C SER A 43 6.03 6.74 -13.90
N VAL A 44 5.17 6.93 -12.90
CA VAL A 44 4.25 8.07 -12.79
C VAL A 44 4.50 8.80 -11.46
N PRO A 45 5.39 9.80 -11.43
CA PRO A 45 5.81 10.45 -10.19
C PRO A 45 4.67 11.13 -9.42
N ASP A 46 3.67 11.64 -10.14
CA ASP A 46 2.51 12.37 -9.61
C ASP A 46 1.29 11.46 -9.35
N LEU A 47 1.46 10.13 -9.38
CA LEU A 47 0.38 9.19 -9.15
C LEU A 47 -0.23 9.32 -7.74
N ALA A 48 0.59 9.56 -6.72
CA ALA A 48 0.12 9.68 -5.34
C ALA A 48 -0.88 10.86 -5.16
N PRO A 49 -0.56 12.09 -5.58
CA PRO A 49 -1.53 13.18 -5.61
C PRO A 49 -2.79 12.87 -6.43
N MET A 50 -2.64 12.23 -7.61
CA MET A 50 -3.81 11.84 -8.43
C MET A 50 -4.74 10.88 -7.69
N LEU A 51 -4.19 9.88 -7.00
CA LEU A 51 -4.97 8.93 -6.20
C LEU A 51 -5.62 9.60 -4.99
N TRP A 52 -4.91 10.51 -4.32
CA TRP A 52 -5.40 11.15 -3.11
C TRP A 52 -6.54 12.15 -3.39
N HIS A 53 -6.41 12.94 -4.44
CA HIS A 53 -7.37 14.00 -4.77
C HIS A 53 -8.52 13.55 -5.68
N SER A 54 -8.48 12.32 -6.19
CA SER A 54 -9.61 11.76 -6.95
C SER A 54 -10.73 11.30 -6.02
N PHE A 55 -11.97 11.57 -6.43
CA PHE A 55 -13.15 11.31 -5.63
C PHE A 55 -13.33 9.82 -5.34
N GLY A 56 -13.38 9.45 -4.06
CA GLY A 56 -13.68 8.08 -3.62
C GLY A 56 -12.55 7.06 -3.80
N THR A 57 -11.41 7.43 -4.40
CA THR A 57 -10.30 6.51 -4.68
C THR A 57 -9.71 5.92 -3.41
N ILE A 58 -9.34 6.74 -2.43
CA ILE A 58 -8.80 6.26 -1.15
C ILE A 58 -9.82 5.40 -0.40
N ALA A 59 -11.10 5.77 -0.43
CA ALA A 59 -12.17 4.97 0.16
C ALA A 59 -12.30 3.58 -0.52
N ALA A 60 -12.17 3.52 -1.85
CA ALA A 60 -12.15 2.26 -2.59
C ALA A 60 -10.95 1.38 -2.20
N LEU A 61 -9.75 1.97 -2.04
CA LEU A 61 -8.56 1.22 -1.57
C LEU A 61 -8.74 0.68 -0.14
N LEU A 62 -9.34 1.48 0.77
CA LEU A 62 -9.68 1.04 2.12
C LEU A 62 -10.75 -0.07 2.10
N GLN A 63 -11.72 0.00 1.20
CA GLN A 63 -12.72 -1.04 1.03
C GLN A 63 -12.08 -2.37 0.63
N GLU A 64 -11.06 -2.36 -0.25
CA GLU A 64 -10.31 -3.57 -0.61
C GLU A 64 -9.59 -4.19 0.59
N ILE A 65 -9.10 -3.37 1.54
CA ILE A 65 -8.51 -3.85 2.79
C ILE A 65 -9.57 -4.47 3.70
N VAL A 66 -10.67 -3.75 3.96
CA VAL A 66 -11.71 -4.18 4.90
C VAL A 66 -12.41 -5.46 4.43
N ASN A 67 -12.60 -5.61 3.11
CA ASN A 67 -13.18 -6.82 2.52
C ASN A 67 -12.36 -8.09 2.76
N ILE A 68 -11.08 -7.95 3.13
CA ILE A 68 -10.21 -9.08 3.44
C ILE A 68 -10.34 -9.53 4.89
N TYR A 69 -10.77 -8.67 5.82
CA TYR A 69 -10.84 -8.99 7.25
C TYR A 69 -11.57 -10.30 7.57
N PRO A 70 -12.70 -10.66 6.94
CA PRO A 70 -13.36 -11.94 7.18
C PRO A 70 -12.50 -13.17 6.85
N SER A 71 -11.54 -13.04 5.92
CA SER A 71 -10.62 -14.11 5.51
C SER A 71 -9.32 -14.16 6.31
N ILE A 72 -9.15 -13.23 7.26
CA ILE A 72 -7.97 -13.16 8.14
C ILE A 72 -8.14 -14.07 9.35
N ASN A 73 -9.36 -14.15 9.90
CA ASN A 73 -9.69 -15.03 11.01
C ASN A 73 -11.14 -15.57 10.85
N PRO A 74 -11.34 -16.87 10.53
CA PRO A 74 -10.31 -17.91 10.35
C PRO A 74 -9.41 -17.67 9.12
N PRO A 75 -8.19 -18.24 9.08
CA PRO A 75 -7.20 -17.91 8.05
C PRO A 75 -7.49 -18.60 6.70
N THR A 76 -8.46 -18.08 5.95
CA THR A 76 -8.96 -18.64 4.68
C THR A 76 -8.55 -17.83 3.45
N LEU A 77 -7.66 -16.85 3.61
CA LEU A 77 -7.17 -16.00 2.52
C LEU A 77 -6.57 -16.79 1.36
N THR A 78 -7.12 -16.59 0.17
CA THR A 78 -6.63 -17.21 -1.07
C THR A 78 -5.50 -16.41 -1.71
N ALA A 79 -4.75 -17.04 -2.61
CA ALA A 79 -3.70 -16.36 -3.38
C ALA A 79 -4.25 -15.21 -4.24
N HIS A 80 -5.42 -15.40 -4.84
CA HIS A 80 -6.08 -14.37 -5.65
C HIS A 80 -6.48 -13.15 -4.81
N GLN A 81 -7.14 -13.37 -3.67
CA GLN A 81 -7.51 -12.28 -2.74
C GLN A 81 -6.28 -11.53 -2.22
N SER A 82 -5.22 -12.25 -1.84
CA SER A 82 -3.95 -11.66 -1.40
C SER A 82 -3.32 -10.79 -2.50
N ASN A 83 -3.21 -11.29 -3.73
CA ASN A 83 -2.65 -10.52 -4.85
C ASN A 83 -3.46 -9.24 -5.12
N ARG A 84 -4.79 -9.33 -5.11
CA ARG A 84 -5.68 -8.20 -5.35
C ARG A 84 -5.52 -7.11 -4.29
N VAL A 85 -5.58 -7.46 -3.00
CA VAL A 85 -5.40 -6.47 -1.94
C VAL A 85 -3.96 -5.93 -1.89
N CYS A 86 -2.96 -6.74 -2.22
CA CYS A 86 -1.57 -6.27 -2.29
C CYS A 86 -1.34 -5.23 -3.40
N ASN A 87 -2.10 -5.27 -4.50
CA ASN A 87 -2.09 -4.17 -5.49
C ASN A 87 -2.62 -2.87 -4.87
N ALA A 88 -3.70 -2.92 -4.08
CA ALA A 88 -4.21 -1.76 -3.35
C ALA A 88 -3.20 -1.24 -2.31
N LEU A 89 -2.57 -2.14 -1.55
CA LEU A 89 -1.51 -1.79 -0.60
C LEU A 89 -0.30 -1.14 -1.30
N ALA A 90 0.07 -1.59 -2.50
CA ALA A 90 1.14 -0.98 -3.28
C ALA A 90 0.81 0.47 -3.71
N LEU A 91 -0.46 0.76 -4.00
CA LEU A 91 -0.91 2.13 -4.27
C LEU A 91 -0.92 2.98 -3.00
N LEU A 92 -1.35 2.43 -1.86
CA LEU A 92 -1.25 3.13 -0.57
C LEU A 92 0.20 3.38 -0.16
N GLN A 93 1.13 2.48 -0.49
CA GLN A 93 2.56 2.70 -0.31
C GLN A 93 3.06 3.89 -1.14
N CYS A 94 2.57 4.04 -2.38
CA CYS A 94 2.87 5.19 -3.22
C CYS A 94 2.40 6.50 -2.55
N VAL A 95 1.16 6.53 -2.07
CA VAL A 95 0.58 7.68 -1.35
C VAL A 95 1.36 8.00 -0.06
N ALA A 96 1.73 6.99 0.73
CA ALA A 96 2.53 7.16 1.94
C ALA A 96 3.95 7.68 1.65
N SER A 97 4.52 7.33 0.50
CA SER A 97 5.87 7.73 0.11
C SER A 97 5.96 9.17 -0.43
N HIS A 98 4.86 9.76 -0.89
CA HIS A 98 4.88 11.06 -1.56
C HIS A 98 4.73 12.24 -0.57
N PRO A 99 5.57 13.28 -0.65
CA PRO A 99 5.60 14.35 0.34
C PRO A 99 4.30 15.15 0.45
N GLU A 100 3.57 15.34 -0.66
CA GLU A 100 2.31 16.10 -0.63
C GLU A 100 1.16 15.36 0.05
N THR A 101 1.18 14.02 0.06
CA THR A 101 0.06 13.20 0.54
C THR A 101 0.34 12.49 1.86
N ARG A 102 1.61 12.39 2.27
CA ARG A 102 2.02 11.66 3.48
C ARG A 102 1.36 12.16 4.76
N SER A 103 1.40 13.46 5.02
CA SER A 103 0.79 14.02 6.24
C SER A 103 -0.72 13.78 6.26
N ALA A 104 -1.39 13.91 5.12
CA ALA A 104 -2.82 13.63 5.00
C ALA A 104 -3.14 12.13 5.17
N PHE A 105 -2.29 11.24 4.64
CA PHE A 105 -2.38 9.80 4.82
C PHE A 105 -2.26 9.40 6.30
N LEU A 106 -1.34 10.03 7.03
CA LEU A 106 -1.14 9.81 8.46
C LEU A 106 -2.32 10.36 9.28
N ALA A 107 -2.77 11.59 8.99
CA ALA A 107 -3.92 12.23 9.65
C ALA A 107 -5.22 11.42 9.45
N ALA A 108 -5.37 10.75 8.31
CA ALA A 108 -6.48 9.85 8.04
C ALA A 108 -6.39 8.49 8.78
N HIS A 109 -5.34 8.27 9.57
CA HIS A 109 -5.10 7.04 10.34
C HIS A 109 -5.11 5.75 9.49
N ILE A 110 -4.78 5.86 8.19
CA ILE A 110 -4.77 4.72 7.26
C ILE A 110 -3.88 3.56 7.73
N PRO A 111 -2.70 3.77 8.35
CA PRO A 111 -1.88 2.66 8.87
C PRO A 111 -2.63 1.69 9.79
N LEU A 112 -3.60 2.16 10.57
CA LEU A 112 -4.35 1.34 11.52
C LEU A 112 -5.17 0.24 10.83
N PHE A 113 -5.61 0.47 9.58
CA PHE A 113 -6.30 -0.54 8.78
C PHE A 113 -5.40 -1.71 8.38
N LEU A 114 -4.07 -1.53 8.46
CA LEU A 114 -3.09 -2.56 8.08
C LEU A 114 -2.68 -3.46 9.24
N TYR A 115 -2.92 -3.03 10.49
CA TYR A 115 -2.48 -3.78 11.67
C TYR A 115 -3.13 -5.16 11.82
N PRO A 116 -4.42 -5.35 11.48
CA PRO A 116 -5.00 -6.70 11.42
C PRO A 116 -4.23 -7.66 10.51
N PHE A 117 -3.64 -7.17 9.42
CA PHE A 117 -2.81 -7.99 8.54
C PHE A 117 -1.46 -8.34 9.18
N LEU A 118 -0.84 -7.39 9.87
CA LEU A 118 0.42 -7.59 10.59
C LEU A 118 0.28 -8.53 11.80
N HIS A 119 -0.91 -8.62 12.39
CA HIS A 119 -1.19 -9.57 13.48
C HIS A 119 -1.27 -11.04 13.04
N THR A 120 -1.41 -11.31 11.74
CA THR A 120 -1.58 -12.68 11.23
C THR A 120 -0.33 -13.53 11.43
N VAL A 121 -0.51 -14.83 11.70
CA VAL A 121 0.60 -15.77 11.94
C VAL A 121 0.64 -16.93 10.94
N SER A 122 -0.36 -17.06 10.07
CA SER A 122 -0.38 -18.09 9.02
C SER A 122 0.85 -17.95 8.12
N LYS A 123 1.55 -19.07 7.91
CA LYS A 123 2.78 -19.17 7.12
C LYS A 123 2.53 -19.55 5.66
N THR A 124 1.28 -19.52 5.22
CA THR A 124 0.97 -19.73 3.79
C THR A 124 1.44 -18.52 2.98
N ARG A 125 1.84 -18.77 1.72
CA ARG A 125 2.32 -17.72 0.82
C ARG A 125 1.40 -16.49 0.71
N PRO A 126 0.05 -16.62 0.64
CA PRO A 126 -0.84 -15.45 0.61
C PRO A 126 -0.71 -14.55 1.85
N PHE A 127 -0.60 -15.14 3.04
CA PHE A 127 -0.45 -14.39 4.28
C PHE A 127 0.95 -13.78 4.45
N GLU A 128 2.01 -14.49 4.04
CA GLU A 128 3.36 -13.92 4.04
C GLU A 128 3.48 -12.72 3.10
N TYR A 129 2.90 -12.84 1.89
CA TYR A 129 2.89 -11.74 0.94
C TYR A 129 2.09 -10.54 1.47
N LEU A 130 0.91 -10.78 2.03
CA LEU A 130 0.07 -9.75 2.65
C LEU A 130 0.83 -8.97 3.74
N ARG A 131 1.52 -9.67 4.65
CA ARG A 131 2.32 -9.03 5.72
C ARG A 131 3.47 -8.22 5.15
N LEU A 132 4.21 -8.78 4.19
CA LEU A 132 5.35 -8.10 3.58
C LEU A 132 4.92 -6.79 2.88
N THR A 133 3.84 -6.83 2.11
CA THR A 133 3.34 -5.62 1.44
C THR A 133 2.81 -4.59 2.43
N SER A 134 2.13 -5.03 3.50
CA SER A 134 1.66 -4.14 4.58
C SER A 134 2.83 -3.45 5.30
N LEU A 135 3.89 -4.21 5.63
CA LEU A 135 5.13 -3.65 6.17
C LEU A 135 5.79 -2.67 5.20
N GLY A 136 5.70 -2.91 3.89
CA GLY A 136 6.20 -1.98 2.88
C GLY A 136 5.57 -0.59 2.95
N VAL A 137 4.26 -0.50 3.29
CA VAL A 137 3.57 0.78 3.50
C VAL A 137 4.13 1.49 4.74
N ILE A 138 4.27 0.78 5.86
CA ILE A 138 4.83 1.37 7.10
C ILE A 138 6.30 1.77 6.91
N GLY A 139 7.08 0.93 6.22
CA GLY A 139 8.46 1.21 5.85
C GLY A 139 8.60 2.46 4.98
N ALA A 140 7.65 2.72 4.08
CA ALA A 140 7.66 3.95 3.28
C ALA A 140 7.40 5.21 4.13
N LEU A 141 6.57 5.12 5.17
CA LEU A 141 6.32 6.24 6.10
C LEU A 141 7.56 6.60 6.91
N VAL A 142 8.22 5.62 7.52
CA VAL A 142 9.39 5.87 8.39
C VAL A 142 10.66 6.24 7.61
N LYS A 143 10.66 6.05 6.29
CA LYS A 143 11.83 6.35 5.44
C LYS A 143 12.20 7.85 5.44
N THR A 144 11.26 8.74 5.76
CA THR A 144 11.51 10.20 5.74
C THR A 144 11.99 10.78 7.08
N ASP A 145 12.10 9.96 8.13
CA ASP A 145 12.55 10.40 9.46
C ASP A 145 11.70 11.55 10.06
N GLU A 146 10.44 11.66 9.64
CA GLU A 146 9.51 12.68 10.15
C GLU A 146 9.03 12.35 11.57
N GLN A 147 9.24 13.29 12.50
CA GLN A 147 8.91 13.07 13.91
C GLN A 147 7.42 12.81 14.16
N GLU A 148 6.54 13.40 13.34
CA GLU A 148 5.10 13.14 13.39
C GLU A 148 4.77 11.67 13.09
N VAL A 149 5.42 11.08 12.08
CA VAL A 149 5.26 9.66 11.72
C VAL A 149 5.74 8.77 12.86
N ILE A 150 6.91 9.05 13.42
CA ILE A 150 7.47 8.26 14.53
C ILE A 150 6.55 8.32 15.76
N ASN A 151 6.10 9.52 16.14
CA ASN A 151 5.19 9.69 17.28
C ASN A 151 3.85 8.97 17.07
N PHE A 152 3.29 9.04 15.86
CA PHE A 152 2.08 8.28 15.50
C PHE A 152 2.30 6.77 15.69
N LEU A 153 3.41 6.23 15.17
CA LEU A 153 3.69 4.81 15.24
C LEU A 153 3.95 4.32 16.68
N LEU A 154 4.63 5.14 17.50
CA LEU A 154 4.85 4.84 18.92
C LEU A 154 3.54 4.79 19.72
N THR A 155 2.58 5.66 19.40
CA THR A 155 1.29 5.73 20.11
C THR A 155 0.27 4.68 19.65
N THR A 156 0.58 3.93 18.59
CA THR A 156 -0.34 2.98 17.94
C THR A 156 0.16 1.54 17.98
N GLU A 157 1.12 1.22 18.87
CA GLU A 157 1.59 -0.15 19.14
C GLU A 157 2.25 -0.86 17.93
N ILE A 158 2.96 -0.14 17.06
CA ILE A 158 3.72 -0.79 15.97
C ILE A 158 4.86 -1.68 16.49
N ILE A 159 5.46 -1.32 17.63
CA ILE A 159 6.67 -1.99 18.16
C ILE A 159 6.38 -3.47 18.46
N PRO A 160 5.34 -3.82 19.25
CA PRO A 160 4.96 -5.22 19.47
C PRO A 160 4.74 -6.01 18.17
N LEU A 161 4.14 -5.38 17.14
CA LEU A 161 3.92 -6.00 15.84
C LEU A 161 5.23 -6.31 15.12
N CYS A 162 6.16 -5.35 15.06
CA CYS A 162 7.46 -5.54 14.44
C CYS A 162 8.27 -6.62 15.15
N LEU A 163 8.32 -6.61 16.48
CA LEU A 163 9.05 -7.63 17.27
C LEU A 163 8.53 -9.05 17.01
N ARG A 164 7.20 -9.24 16.96
CA ARG A 164 6.59 -10.55 16.64
C ARG A 164 6.99 -11.03 15.24
N ILE A 165 7.01 -10.14 14.26
CA ILE A 165 7.41 -10.47 12.88
C ILE A 165 8.92 -10.76 12.81
N MET A 166 9.75 -10.00 13.53
CA MET A 166 11.20 -10.26 13.63
C MET A 166 11.50 -11.65 14.21
N GLU A 167 10.71 -12.09 15.18
CA GLU A 167 10.84 -13.42 15.79
C GLU A 167 10.46 -14.54 14.80
N SER A 168 9.28 -14.44 14.17
CA SER A 168 8.63 -15.59 13.52
C SER A 168 8.31 -15.46 12.03
N GLY A 169 8.54 -14.28 11.43
CA GLY A 169 8.25 -13.99 10.03
C GLY A 169 9.27 -14.56 9.02
N SER A 170 8.98 -14.37 7.72
CA SER A 170 9.93 -14.69 6.65
C SER A 170 11.13 -13.75 6.68
N GLU A 171 12.27 -14.17 6.12
CA GLU A 171 13.51 -13.37 6.11
C GLU A 171 13.28 -11.93 5.63
N LEU A 172 12.60 -11.75 4.50
CA LEU A 172 12.26 -10.43 3.97
C LEU A 172 11.38 -9.62 4.95
N SER A 173 10.39 -10.25 5.58
CA SER A 173 9.53 -9.57 6.56
C SER A 173 10.32 -9.15 7.80
N LYS A 174 11.28 -9.97 8.24
CA LYS A 174 12.18 -9.64 9.34
C LYS A 174 13.05 -8.44 8.99
N THR A 175 13.63 -8.41 7.79
CA THR A 175 14.44 -7.26 7.33
C THR A 175 13.64 -5.96 7.37
N VAL A 176 12.41 -5.95 6.85
CA VAL A 176 11.58 -4.75 6.82
C VAL A 176 11.12 -4.35 8.23
N ALA A 177 10.74 -5.30 9.08
CA ALA A 177 10.35 -5.03 10.46
C ALA A 177 11.51 -4.46 11.29
N THR A 178 12.71 -5.00 11.13
CA THR A 178 13.93 -4.46 11.75
C THR A 178 14.24 -3.05 11.25
N PHE A 179 14.09 -2.79 9.94
CA PHE A 179 14.26 -1.45 9.38
C PHE A 179 13.28 -0.44 9.98
N ILE A 180 12.01 -0.83 10.17
CA ILE A 180 11.00 0.04 10.81
C ILE A 180 11.38 0.33 12.26
N LEU A 181 11.88 -0.66 13.01
CA LEU A 181 12.27 -0.49 14.41
C LEU A 181 13.58 0.33 14.58
N GLN A 182 14.45 0.32 13.57
CA GLN A 182 15.70 1.09 13.58
C GLN A 182 15.46 2.59 13.40
N LYS A 183 14.37 2.96 12.73
CA LYS A 183 13.98 4.34 12.43
C LYS A 183 13.24 4.96 13.60
#